data_AF-A0A350DDT8-F1
#
_entry.id   AF-A0A350DDT8-F1
#
_cell.length_a   1.000
_cell.length_b   1.000
_cell.length_c   1.000
_cell.angle_alpha   90.00
_cell.angle_beta   90.00
_cell.angle_gamma   90.00
#
_symmetry.space_group_name_H-M   'P 1'
#
loop_
_entity.id
_entity.type
_entity.pdbx_description
1 polymer ?
#
loop_
_entity_poly.entity_id
_entity_poly.type
_entity_poly.pdbx_seq_one_letter_code
_entity_poly.pdbx_strand_id
1 'polypeptide(L)'
;LEALRRELEAHKRERDIAEQHLVQCRQQRERAEQHCYTLYQQQTPEQGSLRHFLRYHRPGWEQQLGKVIAPELLERRDLAPQLADNASDDLFGLTLDLSAIALPDYAQDEASLLAAIEEAESAKARAHTACTAAEKTLKQHNERVQQADDAQDTARLAHQRAEQEVEYALEARRQQQARHAESQKARRAHIEAALARQEQAQTELRDEKRDALAELAETHQGQLLELKADAQSQLDSLDAQLRTYKQQLSDANAEHQRQRAELEEAFSQELAEQGVDPAQLKATRTRLEAQNERIRKTAARQEELAEYQRFMRIEWGQHKPQLVAEEAELAQRDQQLKRDKAHLKNAFHAAREAHQQAVNGLKAQRDSARGTLEALTPLLNQLESLELVAEGAPLEASLGDVDERIERTRQALASRHQQLEQLRRGCLDVESQLIKDASSGFADALQSERDKLPSDSPRLLLPLLRGMLKLLEDQQQQLIQEGRNLSDDLDKFFIVFRDLNRRISAQSRRLSEEVADDLRL
;
A
#
# COMPACT_ATOMS: atom_id res chain seq x y z
N LEU A 1 13.76 19.45 4.04
CA LEU A 1 13.02 20.12 2.94
C LEU A 1 13.11 21.65 3.01
N GLU A 2 12.76 22.28 4.14
CA GLU A 2 12.82 23.75 4.25
C GLU A 2 14.23 24.33 4.06
N ALA A 3 15.27 23.67 4.58
CA ALA A 3 16.67 24.07 4.37
C ALA A 3 17.04 24.09 2.87
N LEU A 4 16.80 22.98 2.15
CA LEU A 4 17.02 22.88 0.70
C LEU A 4 16.21 23.93 -0.09
N ARG A 5 15.00 24.26 0.35
CA ARG A 5 14.20 25.34 -0.26
C ARG A 5 14.85 26.71 -0.07
N ARG A 6 15.36 27.01 1.12
CA ARG A 6 16.07 28.26 1.40
C ARG A 6 17.38 28.34 0.62
N GLU A 7 18.10 27.22 0.47
CA GLU A 7 19.31 27.13 -0.35
C GLU A 7 19.02 27.39 -1.84
N LEU A 8 17.97 26.78 -2.39
CA LEU A 8 17.54 27.06 -3.77
C LEU A 8 17.16 28.53 -3.97
N GLU A 9 16.41 29.11 -3.04
CA GLU A 9 16.04 30.53 -3.08
C GLU A 9 17.27 31.44 -2.97
N ALA A 10 18.27 31.08 -2.17
CA ALA A 10 19.54 31.81 -2.08
C ALA A 10 20.31 31.76 -3.39
N HIS A 11 20.48 30.58 -4.00
CA HIS A 11 21.16 30.44 -5.29
C HIS A 11 20.42 31.16 -6.44
N LYS A 12 19.09 31.18 -6.43
CA LYS A 12 18.29 31.98 -7.39
C LYS A 12 18.59 33.47 -7.25
N ARG A 13 18.65 33.99 -6.02
CA ARG A 13 19.03 35.39 -5.76
C ARG A 13 20.46 35.70 -6.23
N GLU A 14 21.41 34.81 -5.97
CA GLU A 14 22.79 34.97 -6.44
C GLU A 14 22.88 35.00 -7.97
N ARG A 15 22.13 34.14 -8.65
CA ARG A 15 22.01 34.16 -10.12
C ARG A 15 21.44 35.47 -10.61
N ASP A 16 20.36 35.96 -10.01
CA ASP A 16 19.71 37.21 -10.42
C ASP A 16 20.65 38.42 -10.22
N ILE A 17 21.45 38.43 -9.15
CA ILE A 17 22.51 39.43 -8.93
C ILE A 17 23.60 39.33 -10.01
N ALA A 18 24.05 38.11 -10.34
CA ALA A 18 25.05 37.89 -11.38
C ALA A 18 24.53 38.30 -12.78
N GLU A 19 23.24 38.11 -13.05
CA GLU A 19 22.59 38.55 -14.29
C GLU A 19 22.54 40.08 -14.37
N GLN A 20 22.14 40.77 -13.29
CA GLN A 20 22.19 42.23 -13.22
C GLN A 20 23.61 42.78 -13.42
N HIS A 21 24.61 42.14 -12.81
CA HIS A 21 26.01 42.51 -12.99
C HIS A 21 26.47 42.32 -14.45
N LEU A 22 26.06 41.23 -15.12
CA LEU A 22 26.34 41.02 -16.53
C LEU A 22 25.73 42.11 -17.42
N VAL A 23 24.49 42.53 -17.14
CA VAL A 23 23.83 43.64 -17.85
C VAL A 23 24.64 44.94 -17.69
N GLN A 24 25.13 45.23 -16.49
CA GLN A 24 25.97 46.41 -16.24
C GLN A 24 27.31 46.34 -17.00
N CYS A 25 27.98 45.18 -16.98
CA CYS A 25 29.21 44.97 -17.76
C CYS A 25 28.98 45.15 -19.27
N ARG A 26 27.85 44.67 -19.80
CA ARG A 26 27.48 44.85 -21.21
C ARG A 26 27.28 46.32 -21.58
N GLN A 27 26.59 47.09 -20.73
CA GLN A 27 26.42 48.53 -20.92
C GLN A 27 27.75 49.27 -20.86
N GLN A 28 28.66 48.90 -19.95
CA GLN A 28 29.99 49.50 -19.87
C GLN A 28 30.83 49.19 -21.11
N ARG A 29 30.74 47.96 -21.63
CA ARG A 29 31.40 47.58 -22.88
C ARG A 29 30.88 48.40 -24.05
N GLU A 30 29.57 48.54 -24.19
CA GLU A 30 28.95 49.34 -25.25
C GLU A 30 29.37 50.81 -25.19
N ARG A 31 29.42 51.41 -23.98
CA ARG A 31 29.93 52.78 -23.80
C ARG A 31 31.40 52.91 -24.17
N ALA A 32 32.24 51.95 -23.78
CA ALA A 32 33.66 51.95 -24.14
C ALA A 32 33.86 51.77 -25.66
N GLU A 33 33.05 50.92 -26.30
CA GLU A 33 33.04 50.73 -27.76
C GLU A 33 32.63 52.00 -28.49
N GLN A 34 31.56 52.67 -28.05
CA GLN A 34 31.13 53.97 -28.59
C GLN A 34 32.20 55.05 -28.41
N HIS A 35 32.85 55.11 -27.24
CA HIS A 35 33.92 56.07 -26.97
C HIS A 35 35.15 55.86 -27.86
N CYS A 36 35.61 54.61 -28.00
CA CYS A 36 36.65 54.24 -28.96
C CYS A 36 36.26 54.67 -30.39
N TYR A 37 35.01 54.40 -30.80
CA TYR A 37 34.52 54.74 -32.13
C TYR A 37 34.56 56.26 -32.38
N THR A 38 34.11 57.07 -31.43
CA THR A 38 34.17 58.54 -31.54
C THR A 38 35.61 59.05 -31.66
N LEU A 39 36.55 58.50 -30.89
CA LEU A 39 37.97 58.90 -31.00
C LEU A 39 38.58 58.46 -32.35
N TYR A 40 38.23 57.28 -32.85
CA TYR A 40 38.63 56.82 -34.18
C TYR A 40 38.10 57.70 -35.32
N GLN A 41 36.85 58.18 -35.20
CA GLN A 41 36.27 59.16 -36.12
C GLN A 41 37.02 60.50 -36.08
N GLN A 42 37.47 60.94 -34.89
CA GLN A 42 38.29 62.15 -34.75
C GLN A 42 39.70 61.98 -35.34
N GLN A 43 40.31 60.80 -35.20
CA GLN A 43 41.64 60.51 -35.76
C GLN A 43 41.60 60.47 -37.28
N THR A 44 40.57 59.85 -37.84
CA THR A 44 40.39 59.71 -39.29
C THR A 44 39.12 60.45 -39.74
N PRO A 45 39.16 61.78 -39.90
CA PRO A 45 37.99 62.52 -40.34
C PRO A 45 37.62 62.14 -41.77
N GLU A 46 36.33 62.11 -42.08
CA GLU A 46 35.83 61.80 -43.41
C GLU A 46 36.24 62.90 -44.40
N GLN A 47 36.56 62.55 -45.65
CA GLN A 47 36.92 63.58 -46.63
C GLN A 47 35.74 64.46 -47.00
N GLY A 48 36.05 65.74 -47.24
CA GLY A 48 35.04 66.77 -47.44
C GLY A 48 34.42 67.26 -46.14
N SER A 49 34.68 66.62 -44.99
CA SER A 49 34.31 67.20 -43.68
C SER A 49 35.17 68.42 -43.36
N LEU A 50 34.59 69.35 -42.60
CA LEU A 50 35.30 70.53 -42.13
C LEU A 50 36.55 70.16 -41.30
N ARG A 51 36.49 69.10 -40.48
CA ARG A 51 37.64 68.60 -39.70
C ARG A 51 38.80 68.14 -40.59
N HIS A 52 38.51 67.47 -41.70
CA HIS A 52 39.53 67.06 -42.66
C HIS A 52 40.18 68.27 -43.35
N PHE A 53 39.38 69.28 -43.71
CA PHE A 53 39.88 70.51 -44.31
C PHE A 53 40.79 71.29 -43.35
N LEU A 54 40.37 71.46 -42.09
CA LEU A 54 41.12 72.22 -41.09
C LEU A 54 42.47 71.57 -40.75
N ARG A 55 42.52 70.24 -40.57
CA ARG A 55 43.80 69.53 -40.32
C ARG A 55 44.81 69.66 -41.45
N TYR A 56 44.34 69.72 -42.71
CA TYR A 56 45.24 69.78 -43.87
C TYR A 56 45.69 71.21 -44.19
N HIS A 57 44.82 72.21 -43.98
CA HIS A 57 45.04 73.59 -44.42
C HIS A 57 45.45 74.57 -43.30
N ARG A 58 45.22 74.24 -42.02
CA ARG A 58 45.51 75.11 -40.85
C ARG A 58 46.14 74.29 -39.70
N PRO A 59 47.47 74.11 -39.67
CA PRO A 59 48.16 73.48 -38.54
C PRO A 59 47.92 74.30 -37.24
N GLY A 60 47.55 73.64 -36.13
CA GLY A 60 47.28 74.33 -34.86
C GLY A 60 45.86 74.89 -34.73
N TRP A 61 44.96 74.55 -35.65
CA TRP A 61 43.53 74.92 -35.56
C TRP A 61 42.90 74.41 -34.25
N GLU A 62 43.42 73.33 -33.68
CA GLU A 62 43.04 72.73 -32.40
C GLU A 62 43.08 73.76 -31.24
N GLN A 63 44.08 74.62 -31.24
CA GLN A 63 44.34 75.63 -30.19
C GLN A 63 43.60 76.95 -30.41
N GLN A 64 43.08 77.18 -31.63
CA GLN A 64 42.46 78.43 -32.06
C GLN A 64 40.98 78.17 -32.43
N LEU A 65 40.73 77.87 -33.70
CA LEU A 65 39.40 77.73 -34.28
C LEU A 65 38.60 76.56 -33.65
N GLY A 66 39.28 75.51 -33.21
CA GLY A 66 38.71 74.36 -32.51
C GLY A 66 38.07 74.68 -31.16
N LYS A 67 38.40 75.83 -30.54
CA LYS A 67 37.77 76.27 -29.28
C LYS A 67 36.41 76.94 -29.46
N VAL A 68 36.08 77.33 -30.69
CA VAL A 68 34.90 78.16 -31.01
C VAL A 68 33.92 77.45 -31.94
N ILE A 69 34.40 76.48 -32.74
CA ILE A 69 33.54 75.69 -33.62
C ILE A 69 32.71 74.67 -32.83
N ALA A 70 31.41 74.60 -33.11
CA ALA A 70 30.54 73.55 -32.60
C ALA A 70 30.95 72.17 -33.16
N PRO A 71 31.05 71.12 -32.32
CA PRO A 71 31.58 69.81 -32.73
C PRO A 71 30.82 69.18 -33.90
N GLU A 72 29.51 69.39 -33.98
CA GLU A 72 28.63 68.87 -35.04
C GLU A 72 28.99 69.43 -36.43
N LEU A 73 29.52 70.65 -36.50
CA LEU A 73 29.90 71.28 -37.77
C LEU A 73 31.20 70.72 -38.32
N LEU A 74 32.06 70.15 -37.46
CA LEU A 74 33.33 69.57 -37.86
C LEU A 74 33.14 68.32 -38.73
N GLU A 75 32.00 67.64 -38.60
CA GLU A 75 31.69 66.39 -39.30
C GLU A 75 30.82 66.60 -40.55
N ARG A 76 30.24 67.79 -40.71
CA ARG A 76 29.44 68.18 -41.87
C ARG A 76 30.30 68.35 -43.12
N ARG A 77 29.76 67.90 -44.25
CA ARG A 77 30.41 67.90 -45.58
C ARG A 77 29.90 69.00 -46.52
N ASP A 78 28.87 69.75 -46.12
CA ASP A 78 28.16 70.72 -46.95
C ASP A 78 28.63 72.17 -46.78
N LEU A 79 29.59 72.41 -45.88
CA LEU A 79 30.02 73.75 -45.48
C LEU A 79 30.98 74.45 -46.45
N ALA A 80 31.47 73.74 -47.49
CA ALA A 80 32.35 74.26 -48.55
C ALA A 80 33.42 75.28 -48.06
N PRO A 81 34.28 74.91 -47.10
CA PRO A 81 35.21 75.85 -46.48
C PRO A 81 36.26 76.38 -47.47
N GLN A 82 36.54 77.69 -47.39
CA GLN A 82 37.55 78.37 -48.21
C GLN A 82 38.51 79.15 -47.31
N LEU A 83 39.79 79.23 -47.70
CA LEU A 83 40.77 80.09 -47.04
C LEU A 83 40.66 81.50 -47.62
N ALA A 84 40.53 82.52 -46.77
CA ALA A 84 40.66 83.91 -47.19
C ALA A 84 42.14 84.25 -47.44
N ASP A 85 42.43 85.07 -48.46
CA ASP A 85 43.79 85.47 -48.87
C ASP A 85 44.58 86.19 -47.76
N ASN A 86 43.87 86.80 -46.80
CA ASN A 86 44.45 87.39 -45.60
C ASN A 86 44.21 86.46 -44.40
N ALA A 87 45.20 85.63 -44.08
CA ALA A 87 45.15 84.79 -42.89
C ALA A 87 45.21 85.66 -41.62
N SER A 88 44.04 86.08 -41.13
CA SER A 88 43.86 86.67 -39.79
C SER A 88 43.18 85.65 -38.87
N ASP A 89 43.41 85.79 -37.57
CA ASP A 89 42.79 84.99 -36.51
C ASP A 89 41.42 85.57 -36.07
N ASP A 90 40.88 86.50 -36.86
CA ASP A 90 39.67 87.24 -36.58
C ASP A 90 38.44 86.43 -36.99
N LEU A 91 37.53 86.16 -36.04
CA LEU A 91 36.27 85.48 -36.32
C LEU A 91 35.27 86.49 -36.88
N PHE A 92 35.11 86.57 -38.20
CA PHE A 92 34.26 87.58 -38.87
C PHE A 92 34.62 89.03 -38.49
N GLY A 93 35.91 89.32 -38.28
CA GLY A 93 36.41 90.66 -37.89
C GLY A 93 36.45 90.93 -36.38
N LEU A 94 36.27 89.90 -35.54
CA LEU A 94 36.39 89.97 -34.08
C LEU A 94 37.59 89.15 -33.59
N THR A 95 38.48 89.80 -32.84
CA THR A 95 39.57 89.11 -32.12
C THR A 95 39.10 88.73 -30.72
N LEU A 96 39.23 87.45 -30.38
CA LEU A 96 38.89 86.91 -29.06
C LEU A 96 40.14 86.34 -28.41
N ASP A 97 40.34 86.63 -27.13
CA ASP A 97 41.38 85.96 -26.34
C ASP A 97 40.91 84.55 -25.96
N LEU A 98 41.49 83.55 -26.61
CA LEU A 98 41.16 82.14 -26.43
C LEU A 98 42.06 81.44 -25.40
N SER A 99 42.93 82.18 -24.70
CA SER A 99 43.85 81.62 -23.71
C SER A 99 43.14 81.05 -22.47
N ALA A 100 41.98 81.62 -22.11
CA ALA A 100 41.18 81.21 -20.95
C ALA A 100 40.24 80.01 -21.20
N ILE A 101 40.06 79.60 -22.46
CA ILE A 101 39.18 78.48 -22.85
C ILE A 101 40.00 77.19 -22.86
N ALA A 102 39.58 76.21 -22.06
CA ALA A 102 40.18 74.87 -22.04
C ALA A 102 40.03 74.22 -23.41
N LEU A 103 41.03 73.44 -23.84
CA LEU A 103 40.93 72.70 -25.10
C LEU A 103 39.79 71.69 -25.03
N PRO A 104 38.80 71.78 -25.93
CA PRO A 104 37.72 70.80 -25.98
C PRO A 104 38.23 69.42 -26.43
N ASP A 105 37.59 68.35 -25.93
CA ASP A 105 37.99 66.96 -26.22
C ASP A 105 38.02 66.61 -27.72
N TYR A 106 37.23 67.32 -28.54
CA TYR A 106 37.14 67.11 -29.99
C TYR A 106 38.21 67.87 -30.80
N ALA A 107 39.05 68.68 -30.15
CA ALA A 107 40.07 69.53 -30.73
C ALA A 107 41.41 69.32 -30.02
N GLN A 108 41.78 68.06 -29.76
CA GLN A 108 43.07 67.68 -29.17
C GLN A 108 44.16 67.49 -30.22
N ASP A 109 45.41 67.75 -29.82
CA ASP A 109 46.60 67.49 -30.64
C ASP A 109 46.75 65.99 -30.97
N GLU A 110 47.41 65.67 -32.08
CA GLU A 110 47.53 64.28 -32.59
C GLU A 110 48.16 63.31 -31.58
N ALA A 111 49.19 63.75 -30.84
CA ALA A 111 49.82 62.93 -29.80
C ALA A 111 48.89 62.63 -28.63
N SER A 112 48.09 63.62 -28.20
CA SER A 112 47.10 63.47 -27.13
C SER A 112 45.93 62.59 -27.57
N LEU A 113 45.48 62.73 -28.82
CA LEU A 113 44.43 61.89 -29.39
C LEU A 113 44.87 60.43 -29.52
N LEU A 114 46.12 60.17 -29.93
CA LEU A 114 46.67 58.81 -29.97
C LEU A 114 46.74 58.18 -28.58
N ALA A 115 47.18 58.93 -27.56
CA ALA A 115 47.19 58.46 -26.17
C ALA A 115 45.77 58.19 -25.65
N ALA A 116 44.79 59.04 -25.99
CA ALA A 116 43.39 58.84 -25.64
C ALA A 116 42.79 57.60 -26.32
N ILE A 117 43.17 57.30 -27.57
CA ILE A 117 42.76 56.08 -28.28
C ILE A 117 43.35 54.85 -27.60
N GLU A 118 44.64 54.84 -27.27
CA GLU A 118 45.27 53.73 -26.56
C GLU A 118 44.61 53.49 -25.19
N GLU A 119 44.30 54.56 -24.45
CA GLU A 119 43.57 54.47 -23.19
C GLU A 119 42.16 53.91 -23.38
N ALA A 120 41.41 54.39 -24.38
CA ALA A 120 40.07 53.93 -24.70
C ALA A 120 40.08 52.45 -25.15
N GLU A 121 41.06 52.03 -25.95
CA GLU A 121 41.23 50.63 -26.35
C GLU A 121 41.55 49.74 -25.15
N SER A 122 42.40 50.20 -24.23
CA SER A 122 42.64 49.51 -22.96
C SER A 122 41.36 49.40 -22.12
N ALA A 123 40.52 50.43 -22.13
CA ALA A 123 39.24 50.45 -21.41
C ALA A 123 38.23 49.49 -22.05
N LYS A 124 38.15 49.45 -23.38
CA LYS A 124 37.34 48.47 -24.13
C LYS A 124 37.81 47.05 -23.86
N ALA A 125 39.11 46.78 -23.88
CA ALA A 125 39.66 45.46 -23.57
C ALA A 125 39.34 45.03 -22.12
N ARG A 126 39.47 45.95 -21.15
CA ARG A 126 39.08 45.72 -19.75
C ARG A 126 37.57 45.46 -19.59
N ALA A 127 36.73 46.22 -20.27
CA ALA A 127 35.28 46.02 -20.24
C ALA A 127 34.89 44.69 -20.89
N HIS A 128 35.58 44.28 -21.96
CA HIS A 128 35.38 42.99 -22.60
C HIS A 128 35.76 41.82 -21.68
N THR A 129 36.91 41.88 -21.00
CA THR A 129 37.31 40.83 -20.03
C THR A 129 36.40 40.78 -18.81
N ALA A 130 35.92 41.93 -18.32
CA ALA A 130 34.92 41.99 -17.25
C ALA A 130 33.57 41.34 -17.68
N CYS A 131 33.14 41.55 -18.92
CA CYS A 131 31.95 40.93 -19.47
C CYS A 131 32.10 39.40 -19.58
N THR A 132 33.22 38.89 -20.10
CA THR A 132 33.45 37.44 -20.20
C THR A 132 33.58 36.76 -18.83
N ALA A 133 34.20 37.45 -17.85
CA ALA A 133 34.24 36.99 -16.47
C ALA A 133 32.82 36.91 -15.85
N ALA A 134 32.00 37.95 -16.04
CA ALA A 134 30.62 37.96 -15.56
C ALA A 134 29.76 36.85 -16.21
N GLU A 135 29.95 36.57 -17.51
CA GLU A 135 29.26 35.46 -18.20
C GLU A 135 29.67 34.10 -17.62
N LYS A 136 30.94 33.90 -17.28
CA LYS A 136 31.42 32.68 -16.62
C LYS A 136 30.81 32.52 -15.23
N THR A 137 30.75 33.60 -14.44
CA THR A 137 30.13 33.59 -13.11
C THR A 137 28.63 33.27 -13.20
N LEU A 138 27.90 33.86 -14.15
CA LEU A 138 26.49 33.56 -14.37
C LEU A 138 26.27 32.09 -14.72
N LYS A 139 27.11 31.50 -15.59
CA LYS A 139 27.06 30.06 -15.91
C LYS A 139 27.23 29.19 -14.65
N GLN A 140 28.18 29.52 -13.79
CA GLN A 140 28.39 28.78 -12.53
C GLN A 140 27.20 28.89 -11.59
N HIS A 141 26.58 30.06 -11.46
CA HIS A 141 25.37 30.21 -10.64
C HIS A 141 24.18 29.45 -11.23
N ASN A 142 24.03 29.42 -12.56
CA ASN A 142 23.01 28.60 -13.22
C ASN A 142 23.19 27.11 -12.93
N GLU A 143 24.42 26.59 -12.99
CA GLU A 143 24.73 25.20 -12.64
C GLU A 143 24.40 24.89 -11.17
N ARG A 144 24.71 25.81 -10.24
CA ARG A 144 24.35 25.65 -8.82
C ARG A 144 22.85 25.65 -8.58
N VAL A 145 22.11 26.53 -9.27
CA VAL A 145 20.64 26.55 -9.20
C VAL A 145 20.09 25.21 -9.69
N GLN A 146 20.58 24.67 -10.81
CA GLN A 146 20.15 23.37 -11.32
C GLN A 146 20.41 22.25 -10.32
N GLN A 147 21.61 22.18 -9.75
CA GLN A 147 21.96 21.16 -8.74
C GLN A 147 21.09 21.26 -7.49
N ALA A 148 20.79 22.48 -7.03
CA ALA A 148 19.93 22.71 -5.87
C ALA A 148 18.46 22.36 -6.16
N ASP A 149 17.98 22.59 -7.38
CA ASP A 149 16.62 22.22 -7.83
C ASP A 149 16.48 20.68 -7.88
N ASP A 150 17.44 20.00 -8.51
CA ASP A 150 17.50 18.53 -8.56
C ASP A 150 17.57 17.90 -7.14
N ALA A 151 18.37 18.49 -6.25
CA ALA A 151 18.47 18.07 -4.85
C ALA A 151 17.17 18.30 -4.07
N GLN A 152 16.47 19.40 -4.34
CA GLN A 152 15.17 19.68 -3.74
C GLN A 152 14.11 18.67 -4.21
N ASP A 153 14.05 18.38 -5.50
CA ASP A 153 13.05 17.48 -6.06
C ASP A 153 13.27 16.03 -5.66
N THR A 154 14.52 15.56 -5.65
CA THR A 154 14.87 14.24 -5.10
C THR A 154 14.48 14.12 -3.63
N ALA A 155 14.77 15.14 -2.81
CA ALA A 155 14.36 15.15 -1.40
C ALA A 155 12.84 15.20 -1.21
N ARG A 156 12.11 15.95 -2.05
CA ARG A 156 10.63 15.99 -2.03
C ARG A 156 10.03 14.63 -2.33
N LEU A 157 10.53 13.96 -3.38
CA LEU A 157 10.10 12.61 -3.75
C LEU A 157 10.41 11.60 -2.64
N ALA A 158 11.60 11.67 -2.04
CA ALA A 158 11.97 10.81 -0.92
C ALA A 158 11.06 11.04 0.30
N HIS A 159 10.71 12.28 0.59
CA HIS A 159 9.79 12.62 1.67
C HIS A 159 8.38 12.09 1.42
N GLN A 160 7.82 12.31 0.22
CA GLN A 160 6.50 11.78 -0.15
C GLN A 160 6.46 10.25 -0.06
N ARG A 161 7.51 9.55 -0.51
CA ARG A 161 7.64 8.10 -0.35
C ARG A 161 7.63 7.70 1.13
N ALA A 162 8.39 8.41 1.97
CA ALA A 162 8.42 8.13 3.41
C ALA A 162 7.06 8.36 4.09
N GLU A 163 6.32 9.42 3.71
CA GLU A 163 4.96 9.66 4.20
C GLU A 163 4.00 8.54 3.81
N GLN A 164 4.06 8.07 2.56
CA GLN A 164 3.26 6.94 2.08
C GLN A 164 3.61 5.65 2.86
N GLU A 165 4.90 5.38 3.10
CA GLU A 165 5.31 4.22 3.90
C GLU A 165 4.78 4.27 5.34
N VAL A 166 4.74 5.46 5.95
CA VAL A 166 4.13 5.65 7.28
C VAL A 166 2.62 5.37 7.23
N GLU A 167 1.92 5.84 6.20
CA GLU A 167 0.49 5.61 6.01
C GLU A 167 0.19 4.11 5.86
N TYR A 168 0.92 3.41 4.98
CA TYR A 168 0.81 1.95 4.84
C TYR A 168 1.07 1.21 6.16
N ALA A 169 2.11 1.59 6.90
CA ALA A 169 2.43 0.98 8.19
C ALA A 169 1.32 1.19 9.23
N LEU A 170 0.69 2.38 9.25
CA LEU A 170 -0.43 2.69 10.14
C LEU A 170 -1.68 1.87 9.76
N GLU A 171 -1.98 1.74 8.47
CA GLU A 171 -3.09 0.93 7.99
C GLU A 171 -2.88 -0.56 8.26
N ALA A 172 -1.69 -1.09 7.95
CA ALA A 172 -1.31 -2.46 8.26
C ALA A 172 -1.45 -2.76 9.75
N ARG A 173 -1.01 -1.84 10.62
CA ARG A 173 -1.21 -1.95 12.08
C ARG A 173 -2.69 -2.00 12.45
N ARG A 174 -3.53 -1.13 11.89
CA ARG A 174 -4.98 -1.10 12.16
C ARG A 174 -5.65 -2.40 11.72
N GLN A 175 -5.33 -2.89 10.53
CA GLN A 175 -5.86 -4.15 10.01
C GLN A 175 -5.44 -5.34 10.88
N GLN A 176 -4.18 -5.40 11.30
CA GLN A 176 -3.71 -6.45 12.22
C GLN A 176 -4.39 -6.38 13.59
N GLN A 177 -4.61 -5.17 14.13
CA GLN A 177 -5.37 -5.00 15.37
C GLN A 177 -6.81 -5.49 15.23
N ALA A 178 -7.47 -5.18 14.12
CA ALA A 178 -8.83 -5.67 13.83
C ALA A 178 -8.88 -7.19 13.72
N ARG A 179 -7.98 -7.81 12.94
CA ARG A 179 -7.86 -9.28 12.82
C ARG A 179 -7.61 -9.94 14.17
N HIS A 180 -6.76 -9.35 14.99
CA HIS A 180 -6.48 -9.86 16.32
C HIS A 180 -7.70 -9.74 17.24
N ALA A 181 -8.43 -8.62 17.22
CA ALA A 181 -9.65 -8.44 18.00
C ALA A 181 -10.75 -9.43 17.58
N GLU A 182 -10.93 -9.67 16.29
CA GLU A 182 -11.86 -10.68 15.77
C GLU A 182 -11.44 -12.10 16.19
N SER A 183 -10.15 -12.44 16.08
CA SER A 183 -9.63 -13.73 16.55
C SER A 183 -9.86 -13.92 18.06
N GLN A 184 -9.65 -12.88 18.86
CA GLN A 184 -9.94 -12.92 20.30
C GLN A 184 -11.43 -13.11 20.58
N LYS A 185 -12.30 -12.40 19.88
CA LYS A 185 -13.76 -12.55 20.01
C LYS A 185 -14.21 -13.97 19.64
N ALA A 186 -13.68 -14.52 18.54
CA ALA A 186 -13.95 -15.89 18.11
C ALA A 186 -13.46 -16.93 19.14
N ARG A 187 -12.25 -16.75 19.70
CA ARG A 187 -11.72 -17.63 20.76
C ARG A 187 -12.58 -17.56 22.03
N ARG A 188 -13.00 -16.37 22.46
CA ARG A 188 -13.90 -16.20 23.62
C ARG A 188 -15.22 -16.91 23.39
N ALA A 189 -15.89 -16.66 22.26
CA ALA A 189 -17.14 -17.31 21.91
C ALA A 189 -17.00 -18.84 21.85
N HIS A 190 -15.89 -19.35 21.31
CA HIS A 190 -15.60 -20.78 21.28
C HIS A 190 -15.44 -21.37 22.70
N ILE A 191 -14.68 -20.70 23.56
CA ILE A 191 -14.47 -21.14 24.95
C ILE A 191 -15.78 -21.09 25.74
N GLU A 192 -16.57 -20.03 25.60
CA GLU A 192 -17.89 -19.91 26.24
C GLU A 192 -18.84 -21.02 25.79
N ALA A 193 -18.89 -21.31 24.48
CA ALA A 193 -19.70 -22.40 23.95
C ALA A 193 -19.20 -23.78 24.44
N ALA A 194 -17.89 -23.98 24.55
CA ALA A 194 -17.32 -25.22 25.07
C ALA A 194 -17.61 -25.40 26.57
N LEU A 195 -17.52 -24.32 27.35
CA LEU A 195 -17.85 -24.31 28.78
C LEU A 195 -19.33 -24.65 28.98
N ALA A 196 -20.23 -24.00 28.25
CA ALA A 196 -21.67 -24.27 28.34
C ALA A 196 -22.00 -25.74 28.01
N ARG A 197 -21.37 -26.32 26.98
CA ARG A 197 -21.52 -27.76 26.68
C ARG A 197 -21.02 -28.64 27.81
N GLN A 198 -19.89 -28.29 28.41
CA GLN A 198 -19.30 -29.08 29.50
C GLN A 198 -20.11 -28.98 30.79
N GLU A 199 -20.69 -27.81 31.09
CA GLU A 199 -21.63 -27.62 32.19
C GLU A 199 -22.91 -28.44 31.96
N GLN A 200 -23.46 -28.42 30.75
CA GLN A 200 -24.62 -29.23 30.40
C GLN A 200 -24.34 -30.73 30.54
N ALA A 201 -23.21 -31.20 30.00
CA ALA A 201 -22.80 -32.60 30.16
C ALA A 201 -22.59 -32.99 31.63
N GLN A 202 -22.08 -32.08 32.47
CA GLN A 202 -21.95 -32.31 33.90
C GLN A 202 -23.32 -32.42 34.59
N THR A 203 -24.29 -31.59 34.21
CA THR A 203 -25.66 -31.68 34.74
C THR A 203 -26.34 -32.99 34.33
N GLU A 204 -26.25 -33.37 33.05
CA GLU A 204 -26.81 -34.63 32.54
C GLU A 204 -26.22 -35.83 33.28
N LEU A 205 -24.90 -35.87 33.48
CA LEU A 205 -24.24 -36.94 34.23
C LEU A 205 -24.66 -36.99 35.71
N ARG A 206 -24.95 -35.83 36.33
CA ARG A 206 -25.45 -35.76 37.71
C ARG A 206 -26.86 -36.31 37.81
N ASP A 207 -27.73 -35.96 36.87
CA ASP A 207 -29.09 -36.48 36.81
C ASP A 207 -29.08 -37.99 36.52
N GLU A 208 -28.29 -38.46 35.54
CA GLU A 208 -28.11 -39.90 35.28
C GLU A 208 -27.63 -40.66 36.53
N LYS A 209 -26.67 -40.10 37.28
CA LYS A 209 -26.20 -40.70 38.53
C LYS A 209 -27.30 -40.75 39.58
N ARG A 210 -28.10 -39.68 39.73
CA ARG A 210 -29.22 -39.64 40.68
C ARG A 210 -30.25 -40.71 40.34
N ASP A 211 -30.62 -40.80 39.07
CA ASP A 211 -31.66 -41.71 38.61
C ASP A 211 -31.19 -43.17 38.73
N ALA A 212 -29.93 -43.46 38.40
CA ALA A 212 -29.33 -44.78 38.61
C ALA A 212 -29.26 -45.19 40.10
N LEU A 213 -29.00 -44.23 41.00
CA LEU A 213 -29.03 -44.50 42.45
C LEU A 213 -30.46 -44.74 42.95
N ALA A 214 -31.45 -44.02 42.40
CA ALA A 214 -32.86 -44.23 42.74
C ALA A 214 -33.34 -45.61 42.26
N GLU A 215 -33.01 -46.00 41.03
CA GLU A 215 -33.31 -47.32 40.47
C GLU A 215 -32.64 -48.44 41.29
N LEU A 216 -31.38 -48.25 41.69
CA LEU A 216 -30.68 -49.20 42.57
C LEU A 216 -31.34 -49.33 43.95
N ALA A 217 -31.81 -48.21 44.52
CA ALA A 217 -32.50 -48.22 45.81
C ALA A 217 -33.86 -48.93 45.72
N GLU A 218 -34.63 -48.67 44.65
CA GLU A 218 -35.92 -49.29 44.39
C GLU A 218 -35.79 -50.79 44.14
N THR A 219 -34.83 -51.21 43.31
CA THR A 219 -34.54 -52.64 43.07
C THR A 219 -34.11 -53.36 44.35
N HIS A 220 -33.23 -52.75 45.15
CA HIS A 220 -32.84 -53.32 46.45
C HIS A 220 -34.02 -53.41 47.43
N GLN A 221 -34.89 -52.40 47.46
CA GLN A 221 -36.09 -52.42 48.29
C GLN A 221 -37.09 -53.50 47.84
N GLY A 222 -37.27 -53.66 46.53
CA GLY A 222 -38.04 -54.76 45.93
C GLY A 222 -37.49 -56.13 46.34
N GLN A 223 -36.19 -56.35 46.17
CA GLN A 223 -35.52 -57.60 46.59
C GLN A 223 -35.67 -57.88 48.09
N LEU A 224 -35.58 -56.85 48.95
CA LEU A 224 -35.82 -57.00 50.38
C LEU A 224 -37.27 -57.37 50.71
N LEU A 225 -38.23 -56.81 49.99
CA LEU A 225 -39.64 -57.15 50.16
C LEU A 225 -39.93 -58.58 49.71
N GLU A 226 -39.36 -59.02 48.58
CA GLU A 226 -39.45 -60.42 48.13
C GLU A 226 -38.83 -61.37 49.15
N LEU A 227 -37.61 -61.11 49.63
CA LEU A 227 -36.96 -61.93 50.66
C LEU A 227 -37.79 -62.01 51.95
N LYS A 228 -38.40 -60.89 52.38
CA LYS A 228 -39.29 -60.88 53.55
C LYS A 228 -40.57 -61.66 53.30
N ALA A 229 -41.18 -61.52 52.13
CA ALA A 229 -42.38 -62.24 51.75
C ALA A 229 -42.12 -63.75 51.68
N ASP A 230 -40.99 -64.17 51.09
CA ASP A 230 -40.57 -65.56 51.02
C ASP A 230 -40.30 -66.13 52.43
N ALA A 231 -39.58 -65.40 53.28
CA ALA A 231 -39.33 -65.81 54.67
C ALA A 231 -40.64 -65.91 55.48
N GLN A 232 -41.56 -64.96 55.31
CA GLN A 232 -42.86 -64.99 55.98
C GLN A 232 -43.72 -66.16 55.49
N SER A 233 -43.75 -66.42 54.18
CA SER A 233 -44.44 -67.58 53.59
C SER A 233 -43.89 -68.90 54.14
N GLN A 234 -42.57 -69.01 54.31
CA GLN A 234 -41.94 -70.17 54.96
C GLN A 234 -42.34 -70.29 56.43
N LEU A 235 -42.36 -69.17 57.18
CA LEU A 235 -42.82 -69.16 58.57
C LEU A 235 -44.30 -69.57 58.69
N ASP A 236 -45.18 -69.00 57.86
CA ASP A 236 -46.60 -69.32 57.86
C ASP A 236 -46.84 -70.80 57.50
N SER A 237 -46.04 -71.35 56.59
CA SER A 237 -46.05 -72.78 56.26
C SER A 237 -45.65 -73.65 57.47
N LEU A 238 -44.56 -73.30 58.15
CA LEU A 238 -44.11 -73.99 59.37
C LEU A 238 -45.13 -73.87 60.51
N ASP A 239 -45.77 -72.71 60.67
CA ASP A 239 -46.83 -72.50 61.67
C ASP A 239 -48.08 -73.31 61.34
N ALA A 240 -48.47 -73.41 60.07
CA ALA A 240 -49.55 -74.28 59.63
C ALA A 240 -49.25 -75.76 59.91
N GLN A 241 -48.00 -76.20 59.67
CA GLN A 241 -47.55 -77.54 60.03
C GLN A 241 -47.59 -77.76 61.56
N LEU A 242 -47.11 -76.80 62.35
CA LEU A 242 -47.16 -76.84 63.82
C LEU A 242 -48.60 -76.91 64.35
N ARG A 243 -49.53 -76.14 63.77
CA ARG A 243 -50.97 -76.22 64.11
C ARG A 243 -51.53 -77.58 63.79
N THR A 244 -51.20 -78.11 62.61
CA THR A 244 -51.64 -79.46 62.19
C THR A 244 -51.10 -80.52 63.14
N TYR A 245 -49.82 -80.47 63.53
CA TYR A 245 -49.24 -81.40 64.50
C TYR A 245 -49.85 -81.25 65.90
N LYS A 246 -50.12 -80.02 66.36
CA LYS A 246 -50.83 -79.80 67.64
C LYS A 246 -52.24 -80.35 67.62
N GLN A 247 -52.97 -80.16 66.52
CA GLN A 247 -54.30 -80.72 66.31
C GLN A 247 -54.24 -82.25 66.33
N GLN A 248 -53.32 -82.86 65.59
CA GLN A 248 -53.10 -84.31 65.57
C GLN A 248 -52.75 -84.86 66.96
N LEU A 249 -51.91 -84.16 67.73
CA LEU A 249 -51.58 -84.54 69.10
C LEU A 249 -52.81 -84.46 70.03
N SER A 250 -53.61 -83.40 69.89
CA SER A 250 -54.85 -83.23 70.65
C SER A 250 -55.87 -84.31 70.31
N ASP A 251 -56.07 -84.57 69.02
CA ASP A 251 -56.97 -85.61 68.53
C ASP A 251 -56.49 -86.99 68.98
N ALA A 252 -55.18 -87.28 68.92
CA ALA A 252 -54.61 -88.52 69.45
C ALA A 252 -54.79 -88.65 70.96
N ASN A 253 -54.59 -87.58 71.74
CA ASN A 253 -54.83 -87.59 73.18
C ASN A 253 -56.31 -87.80 73.52
N ALA A 254 -57.23 -87.13 72.81
CA ALA A 254 -58.66 -87.29 72.99
C ALA A 254 -59.12 -88.70 72.59
N GLU A 255 -58.57 -89.23 71.49
CA GLU A 255 -58.82 -90.60 71.05
C GLU A 255 -58.25 -91.61 72.06
N HIS A 256 -57.06 -91.39 72.62
CA HIS A 256 -56.51 -92.25 73.69
C HIS A 256 -57.35 -92.17 74.97
N GLN A 257 -57.87 -91.00 75.34
CA GLN A 257 -58.79 -90.87 76.47
C GLN A 257 -60.11 -91.60 76.21
N ARG A 258 -60.67 -91.47 75.00
CA ARG A 258 -61.85 -92.23 74.58
C ARG A 258 -61.58 -93.72 74.56
N GLN A 259 -60.47 -94.18 73.99
CA GLN A 259 -60.07 -95.58 73.99
C GLN A 259 -59.86 -96.11 75.41
N ARG A 260 -59.34 -95.29 76.34
CA ARG A 260 -59.25 -95.68 77.75
C ARG A 260 -60.63 -95.78 78.39
N ALA A 261 -61.51 -94.82 78.15
CA ALA A 261 -62.89 -94.87 78.66
C ALA A 261 -63.68 -96.03 78.04
N GLU A 262 -63.52 -96.28 76.74
CA GLU A 262 -64.11 -97.41 76.02
C GLU A 262 -63.52 -98.74 76.48
N LEU A 263 -62.22 -98.83 76.80
CA LEU A 263 -61.61 -100.02 77.41
C LEU A 263 -62.04 -100.20 78.86
N GLU A 264 -62.23 -99.13 79.63
CA GLU A 264 -62.76 -99.17 81.00
C GLU A 264 -64.24 -99.55 81.00
N GLU A 265 -65.01 -99.07 80.01
CA GLU A 265 -66.42 -99.39 79.80
C GLU A 265 -66.57 -100.82 79.25
N ALA A 266 -65.73 -101.24 78.29
CA ALA A 266 -65.65 -102.61 77.80
C ALA A 266 -65.16 -103.58 78.89
N PHE A 267 -64.25 -103.16 79.78
CA PHE A 267 -63.87 -103.93 80.96
C PHE A 267 -65.02 -104.02 81.97
N SER A 268 -65.79 -102.94 82.15
CA SER A 268 -67.01 -102.95 82.97
C SER A 268 -68.15 -103.78 82.37
N GLN A 269 -68.19 -103.89 81.03
CA GLN A 269 -69.12 -104.73 80.27
C GLN A 269 -68.67 -106.20 80.21
N GLU A 270 -67.37 -106.49 80.13
CA GLU A 270 -66.79 -107.84 80.32
C GLU A 270 -67.09 -108.39 81.72
N LEU A 271 -67.17 -107.51 82.73
CA LEU A 271 -67.63 -107.84 84.08
C LEU A 271 -69.16 -107.95 84.22
N ALA A 272 -69.93 -107.32 83.33
CA ALA A 272 -71.39 -107.37 83.35
C ALA A 272 -71.97 -108.54 82.54
N GLU A 273 -71.24 -109.12 81.60
CA GLU A 273 -71.80 -110.11 80.68
C GLU A 273 -70.78 -111.16 80.23
N GLN A 274 -70.87 -112.31 80.91
CA GLN A 274 -71.15 -113.57 80.22
C GLN A 274 -72.35 -113.42 79.24
N GLY A 275 -72.26 -112.57 78.21
CA GLY A 275 -73.39 -112.27 77.32
C GLY A 275 -73.13 -111.11 76.34
N VAL A 276 -72.31 -111.35 75.33
CA VAL A 276 -71.91 -110.41 74.25
C VAL A 276 -73.07 -109.58 73.62
N ASP A 277 -72.93 -108.24 73.60
CA ASP A 277 -73.86 -107.31 72.91
C ASP A 277 -73.46 -106.98 71.44
N PRO A 278 -74.32 -107.25 70.44
CA PRO A 278 -74.09 -106.98 69.00
C PRO A 278 -74.10 -105.50 68.56
N ALA A 279 -74.37 -104.53 69.44
CA ALA A 279 -74.41 -103.10 69.09
C ALA A 279 -73.03 -102.47 68.83
N GLN A 280 -72.00 -102.86 69.60
CA GLN A 280 -70.63 -102.35 69.42
C GLN A 280 -69.99 -102.80 68.09
N LEU A 281 -70.38 -103.97 67.60
CA LEU A 281 -69.90 -104.54 66.34
C LEU A 281 -70.38 -103.71 65.13
N LYS A 282 -71.58 -103.13 65.19
CA LYS A 282 -72.09 -102.21 64.16
C LYS A 282 -71.34 -100.87 64.17
N ALA A 283 -71.09 -100.29 65.34
CA ALA A 283 -70.36 -99.02 65.47
C ALA A 283 -68.92 -99.12 64.95
N THR A 284 -68.21 -100.19 65.32
CA THR A 284 -66.84 -100.46 64.83
C THR A 284 -66.83 -100.65 63.31
N ARG A 285 -67.86 -101.28 62.74
CA ARG A 285 -68.00 -101.46 61.29
C ARG A 285 -68.27 -100.15 60.56
N THR A 286 -69.09 -99.26 61.12
CA THR A 286 -69.34 -97.92 60.54
C THR A 286 -68.06 -97.06 60.59
N ARG A 287 -67.29 -97.16 61.67
CA ARG A 287 -65.99 -96.47 61.82
C ARG A 287 -64.96 -96.98 60.80
N LEU A 288 -64.98 -98.30 60.53
CA LEU A 288 -64.11 -98.94 59.54
C LEU A 288 -64.49 -98.55 58.10
N GLU A 289 -65.79 -98.43 57.80
CA GLU A 289 -66.27 -97.93 56.51
C GLU A 289 -65.89 -96.45 56.29
N ALA A 290 -66.08 -95.60 57.30
CA ALA A 290 -65.69 -94.18 57.24
C ALA A 290 -64.16 -93.99 57.10
N GLN A 291 -63.35 -94.81 57.77
CA GLN A 291 -61.90 -94.83 57.62
C GLN A 291 -61.48 -95.30 56.22
N ASN A 292 -62.08 -96.38 55.71
CA ASN A 292 -61.81 -96.85 54.34
C ASN A 292 -62.19 -95.80 53.29
N GLU A 293 -63.28 -95.06 53.49
CA GLU A 293 -63.67 -93.99 52.59
C GLU A 293 -62.70 -92.79 52.62
N ARG A 294 -62.18 -92.43 53.81
CA ARG A 294 -61.11 -91.42 53.94
C ARG A 294 -59.81 -91.89 53.30
N ILE A 295 -59.43 -93.16 53.48
CA ILE A 295 -58.24 -93.75 52.83
C ILE A 295 -58.40 -93.69 51.32
N ARG A 296 -59.57 -94.07 50.78
CA ARG A 296 -59.86 -93.97 49.33
C ARG A 296 -59.76 -92.54 48.81
N LYS A 297 -60.38 -91.57 49.49
CA LYS A 297 -60.32 -90.15 49.08
C LYS A 297 -58.92 -89.57 49.17
N THR A 298 -58.11 -90.00 50.12
CA THR A 298 -56.72 -89.55 50.30
C THR A 298 -55.80 -90.22 49.27
N ALA A 299 -55.98 -91.51 49.00
CA ALA A 299 -55.27 -92.24 47.96
C ALA A 299 -55.57 -91.69 46.56
N ALA A 300 -56.81 -91.23 46.30
CA ALA A 300 -57.18 -90.59 45.05
C ALA A 300 -56.44 -89.25 44.80
N ARG A 301 -55.95 -88.57 45.85
CA ARG A 301 -55.16 -87.33 45.74
C ARG A 301 -53.65 -87.56 45.69
N GLN A 302 -53.22 -88.82 45.70
CA GLN A 302 -51.81 -89.18 45.74
C GLN A 302 -51.12 -88.83 44.41
N GLU A 303 -51.84 -88.89 43.28
CA GLU A 303 -51.35 -88.42 41.97
C GLU A 303 -51.18 -86.89 41.94
N GLU A 304 -52.16 -86.13 42.43
CA GLU A 304 -52.06 -84.66 42.53
C GLU A 304 -50.85 -84.23 43.39
N LEU A 305 -50.60 -84.93 44.49
CA LEU A 305 -49.43 -84.67 45.34
C LEU A 305 -48.12 -85.03 44.62
N ALA A 306 -48.08 -86.14 43.88
CA ALA A 306 -46.91 -86.55 43.11
C ALA A 306 -46.61 -85.59 41.96
N GLU A 307 -47.64 -85.09 41.27
CA GLU A 307 -47.53 -84.05 40.24
C GLU A 307 -47.04 -82.73 40.84
N TYR A 308 -47.59 -82.30 41.97
CA TYR A 308 -47.13 -81.12 42.69
C TYR A 308 -45.68 -81.24 43.17
N GLN A 309 -45.29 -82.39 43.75
CA GLN A 309 -43.90 -82.64 44.16
C GLN A 309 -42.94 -82.63 42.96
N ARG A 310 -43.37 -83.18 41.82
CA ARG A 310 -42.59 -83.17 40.59
C ARG A 310 -42.44 -81.76 40.03
N PHE A 311 -43.52 -80.96 40.01
CA PHE A 311 -43.52 -79.56 39.63
C PHE A 311 -42.57 -78.74 40.52
N MET A 312 -42.69 -78.87 41.84
CA MET A 312 -41.84 -78.17 42.80
C MET A 312 -40.36 -78.55 42.66
N ARG A 313 -40.05 -79.82 42.34
CA ARG A 313 -38.67 -80.27 42.18
C ARG A 313 -38.04 -79.87 40.84
N ILE A 314 -38.77 -80.02 39.73
CA ILE A 314 -38.23 -79.85 38.38
C ILE A 314 -38.51 -78.44 37.87
N GLU A 315 -39.77 -78.05 37.74
CA GLU A 315 -40.12 -76.75 37.16
C GLU A 315 -39.76 -75.59 38.09
N TRP A 316 -40.15 -75.68 39.37
CA TRP A 316 -39.85 -74.62 40.33
C TRP A 316 -38.41 -74.67 40.83
N GLY A 317 -37.87 -75.87 41.07
CA GLY A 317 -36.54 -76.05 41.64
C GLY A 317 -35.38 -75.94 40.64
N GLN A 318 -35.57 -76.28 39.36
CA GLN A 318 -34.50 -76.29 38.36
C GLN A 318 -34.75 -75.31 37.21
N HIS A 319 -35.94 -75.31 36.61
CA HIS A 319 -36.21 -74.48 35.42
C HIS A 319 -36.37 -73.00 35.77
N LYS A 320 -37.07 -72.66 36.86
CA LYS A 320 -37.24 -71.27 37.29
C LYS A 320 -35.89 -70.55 37.54
N PRO A 321 -34.91 -71.11 38.28
CA PRO A 321 -33.59 -70.50 38.43
C PRO A 321 -32.85 -70.29 37.10
N GLN A 322 -32.96 -71.23 36.17
CA GLN A 322 -32.34 -71.11 34.83
C GLN A 322 -32.96 -69.97 34.04
N LEU A 323 -34.30 -69.88 34.00
CA LEU A 323 -35.00 -68.80 33.31
C LEU A 323 -34.71 -67.43 33.93
N VAL A 324 -34.63 -67.34 35.27
CA VAL A 324 -34.25 -66.09 35.96
C VAL A 324 -32.80 -65.71 35.64
N ALA A 325 -31.89 -66.67 35.53
CA ALA A 325 -30.50 -66.41 35.14
C ALA A 325 -30.41 -65.94 33.67
N GLU A 326 -31.13 -66.59 32.76
CA GLU A 326 -31.20 -66.18 31.34
C GLU A 326 -31.82 -64.79 31.18
N GLU A 327 -32.90 -64.49 31.91
CA GLU A 327 -33.52 -63.16 31.94
C GLU A 327 -32.54 -62.10 32.43
N ALA A 328 -31.80 -62.39 33.51
CA ALA A 328 -30.77 -61.48 34.03
C ALA A 328 -29.64 -61.24 33.03
N GLU A 329 -29.16 -62.28 32.34
CA GLU A 329 -28.13 -62.15 31.29
C GLU A 329 -28.63 -61.33 30.09
N LEU A 330 -29.87 -61.56 29.65
CA LEU A 330 -30.48 -60.81 28.55
C LEU A 330 -30.70 -59.35 28.93
N ALA A 331 -31.18 -59.07 30.15
CA ALA A 331 -31.33 -57.72 30.67
C ALA A 331 -29.98 -56.99 30.72
N GLN A 332 -28.91 -57.66 31.17
CA GLN A 332 -27.57 -57.10 31.19
C GLN A 332 -27.05 -56.82 29.76
N ARG A 333 -27.27 -57.72 28.80
CA ARG A 333 -26.92 -57.50 27.38
C ARG A 333 -27.69 -56.33 26.78
N ASP A 334 -28.99 -56.22 27.02
CA ASP A 334 -29.81 -55.12 26.53
C ASP A 334 -29.32 -53.77 27.08
N GLN A 335 -29.00 -53.71 28.37
CA GLN A 335 -28.44 -52.50 28.98
C GLN A 335 -27.07 -52.13 28.37
N GLN A 336 -26.20 -53.12 28.10
CA GLN A 336 -24.91 -52.91 27.45
C GLN A 336 -25.08 -52.40 26.01
N LEU A 337 -25.94 -53.05 25.21
CA LEU A 337 -26.22 -52.64 23.82
C LEU A 337 -26.83 -51.23 23.74
N LYS A 338 -27.68 -50.85 24.70
CA LYS A 338 -28.22 -49.49 24.82
C LYS A 338 -27.11 -48.47 25.07
N ARG A 339 -26.16 -48.76 25.97
CA ARG A 339 -24.98 -47.92 26.24
C ARG A 339 -24.08 -47.80 25.01
N ASP A 340 -23.77 -48.91 24.35
CA ASP A 340 -22.92 -48.94 23.16
C ASP A 340 -23.56 -48.14 22.00
N LYS A 341 -24.88 -48.29 21.82
CA LYS A 341 -25.64 -47.50 20.83
C LYS A 341 -25.58 -46.01 21.13
N ALA A 342 -25.76 -45.60 22.39
CA ALA A 342 -25.67 -44.19 22.79
C ALA A 342 -24.25 -43.64 22.55
N HIS A 343 -23.22 -44.40 22.92
CA HIS A 343 -21.82 -44.04 22.69
C HIS A 343 -21.50 -43.87 21.21
N LEU A 344 -21.87 -44.84 20.37
CA LEU A 344 -21.66 -44.78 18.91
C LEU A 344 -22.40 -43.60 18.28
N LYS A 345 -23.62 -43.31 18.73
CA LYS A 345 -24.39 -42.16 18.25
C LYS A 345 -23.69 -40.84 18.59
N ASN A 346 -23.23 -40.68 19.83
CA ASN A 346 -22.51 -39.47 20.27
C ASN A 346 -21.17 -39.31 19.53
N ALA A 347 -20.41 -40.40 19.36
CA ALA A 347 -19.16 -40.40 18.60
C ALA A 347 -19.38 -39.99 17.13
N PHE A 348 -20.44 -40.52 16.49
CA PHE A 348 -20.80 -40.13 15.12
C PHE A 348 -21.17 -38.64 15.01
N HIS A 349 -21.98 -38.12 15.93
CA HIS A 349 -22.35 -36.70 15.94
C HIS A 349 -21.11 -35.80 16.14
N ALA A 350 -20.23 -36.15 17.08
CA ALA A 350 -18.99 -35.41 17.32
C ALA A 350 -18.07 -35.42 16.09
N ALA A 351 -17.87 -36.59 15.46
CA ALA A 351 -17.07 -36.70 14.24
C ALA A 351 -17.68 -35.89 13.09
N ARG A 352 -19.00 -35.93 12.92
CA ARG A 352 -19.71 -35.14 11.90
C ARG A 352 -19.53 -33.65 12.11
N GLU A 353 -19.66 -33.15 13.34
CA GLU A 353 -19.42 -31.74 13.66
C GLU A 353 -17.98 -31.33 13.39
N ALA A 354 -17.00 -32.14 13.81
CA ALA A 354 -15.58 -31.89 13.57
C ALA A 354 -15.26 -31.82 12.07
N HIS A 355 -15.77 -32.76 11.28
CA HIS A 355 -15.61 -32.74 9.82
C HIS A 355 -16.29 -31.53 9.19
N GLN A 356 -17.49 -31.15 9.64
CA GLN A 356 -18.18 -29.96 9.13
C GLN A 356 -17.38 -28.68 9.42
N GLN A 357 -16.80 -28.55 10.62
CA GLN A 357 -15.94 -27.43 10.97
C GLN A 357 -14.68 -27.40 10.12
N ALA A 358 -14.02 -28.54 9.91
CA ALA A 358 -12.83 -28.65 9.07
C ALA A 358 -13.14 -28.25 7.61
N VAL A 359 -14.26 -28.74 7.05
CA VAL A 359 -14.71 -28.37 5.70
C VAL A 359 -15.01 -26.87 5.60
N ASN A 360 -15.67 -26.28 6.59
CA ASN A 360 -15.94 -24.84 6.62
C ASN A 360 -14.64 -24.03 6.69
N GLY A 361 -13.65 -24.47 7.48
CA GLY A 361 -12.33 -23.86 7.56
C GLY A 361 -11.56 -23.92 6.24
N LEU A 362 -11.53 -25.08 5.59
CA LEU A 362 -10.90 -25.26 4.28
C LEU A 362 -11.60 -24.44 3.18
N LYS A 363 -12.93 -24.33 3.21
CA LYS A 363 -13.68 -23.47 2.29
C LYS A 363 -13.30 -22.00 2.46
N ALA A 364 -13.24 -21.50 3.70
CA ALA A 364 -12.82 -20.13 3.98
C ALA A 364 -11.40 -19.84 3.47
N GLN A 365 -10.46 -20.76 3.70
CA GLN A 365 -9.09 -20.64 3.18
C GLN A 365 -9.05 -20.63 1.65
N ARG A 366 -9.78 -21.54 1.00
CA ARG A 366 -9.88 -21.60 -0.47
C ARG A 366 -10.45 -20.29 -1.03
N ASP A 367 -11.52 -19.78 -0.44
CA ASP A 367 -12.20 -18.58 -0.92
C ASP A 367 -11.30 -17.34 -0.73
N SER A 368 -10.57 -17.25 0.38
CA SER A 368 -9.55 -16.21 0.61
C SER A 368 -8.40 -16.27 -0.42
N ALA A 369 -7.86 -17.46 -0.67
CA ALA A 369 -6.79 -17.65 -1.66
C ALA A 369 -7.28 -17.33 -3.08
N ARG A 370 -8.52 -17.71 -3.41
CA ARG A 370 -9.14 -17.38 -4.70
C ARG A 370 -9.33 -15.87 -4.87
N GLY A 371 -9.85 -15.17 -3.86
CA GLY A 371 -9.98 -13.71 -3.89
C GLY A 371 -8.63 -13.01 -4.09
N THR A 372 -7.57 -13.53 -3.46
CA THR A 372 -6.19 -13.03 -3.64
C THR A 372 -5.72 -13.22 -5.09
N LEU A 373 -5.96 -14.39 -5.68
CA LEU A 373 -5.61 -14.68 -7.09
C LEU A 373 -6.40 -13.79 -8.06
N GLU A 374 -7.71 -13.62 -7.83
CA GLU A 374 -8.57 -12.74 -8.63
C GLU A 374 -8.10 -11.28 -8.57
N ALA A 375 -7.58 -10.83 -7.43
CA ALA A 375 -6.98 -9.50 -7.28
C ALA A 375 -5.59 -9.37 -7.94
N LEU A 376 -4.75 -10.41 -7.86
CA LEU A 376 -3.37 -10.41 -8.39
C LEU A 376 -3.31 -10.53 -9.91
N THR A 377 -4.18 -11.35 -10.51
CA THR A 377 -4.17 -11.63 -11.96
C THR A 377 -4.16 -10.37 -12.82
N PRO A 378 -5.08 -9.40 -12.65
CA PRO A 378 -5.06 -8.18 -13.46
C PRO A 378 -3.84 -7.30 -13.19
N LEU A 379 -3.33 -7.28 -11.95
CA LEU A 379 -2.15 -6.50 -11.58
C LEU A 379 -0.89 -7.05 -12.23
N LEU A 380 -0.73 -8.37 -12.26
CA LEU A 380 0.40 -9.02 -12.92
C LEU A 380 0.38 -8.77 -14.42
N ASN A 381 -0.78 -8.85 -15.07
CA ASN A 381 -0.90 -8.53 -16.50
C ASN A 381 -0.53 -7.06 -16.79
N GLN A 382 -0.93 -6.13 -15.91
CA GLN A 382 -0.55 -4.73 -16.03
C GLN A 382 0.96 -4.54 -15.83
N LEU A 383 1.56 -5.20 -14.85
CA LEU A 383 3.00 -5.14 -14.60
C LEU A 383 3.83 -5.77 -15.73
N GLU A 384 3.36 -6.87 -16.33
CA GLU A 384 4.02 -7.52 -17.47
C GLU A 384 4.03 -6.61 -18.70
N SER A 385 2.98 -5.78 -18.87
CA SER A 385 2.96 -4.76 -19.93
C SER A 385 3.93 -3.59 -19.70
N LEU A 386 4.51 -3.47 -18.50
CA LEU A 386 5.51 -2.46 -18.21
C LEU A 386 6.89 -2.99 -18.62
N GLU A 387 7.52 -2.34 -19.59
CA GLU A 387 8.95 -2.50 -19.88
C GLU A 387 9.76 -1.88 -18.73
N LEU A 388 9.88 -2.62 -17.63
CA LEU A 388 10.67 -2.24 -16.46
C LEU A 388 12.13 -2.57 -16.74
N VAL A 389 12.96 -1.55 -16.92
CA VAL A 389 14.41 -1.73 -16.86
C VAL A 389 14.75 -1.98 -15.40
N ALA A 390 15.28 -3.17 -15.09
CA ALA A 390 15.76 -3.49 -13.75
C ALA A 390 17.02 -2.65 -13.48
N GLU A 391 16.84 -1.45 -12.95
CA GLU A 391 17.92 -0.78 -12.24
C GLU A 391 18.25 -1.67 -11.03
N GLY A 392 19.48 -2.20 -11.00
CA GLY A 392 19.95 -3.22 -10.06
C GLY A 392 20.03 -2.78 -8.59
N ALA A 393 19.00 -2.10 -8.09
CA ALA A 393 18.80 -1.85 -6.69
C ALA A 393 18.62 -3.20 -5.97
N PRO A 394 19.28 -3.40 -4.82
CA PRO A 394 19.06 -4.59 -4.02
C PRO A 394 17.56 -4.68 -3.68
N LEU A 395 16.98 -5.87 -3.91
CA LEU A 395 15.63 -6.19 -3.45
C LEU A 395 15.61 -6.08 -1.93
N GLU A 396 15.19 -4.93 -1.42
CA GLU A 396 14.87 -4.79 0.00
C GLU A 396 13.82 -5.85 0.36
N ALA A 397 13.91 -6.38 1.57
CA ALA A 397 12.97 -7.38 2.06
C ALA A 397 11.55 -6.83 1.87
N SER A 398 10.71 -7.56 1.13
CA SER A 398 9.35 -7.10 0.84
C SER A 398 8.59 -6.88 2.15
N LEU A 399 8.40 -5.61 2.49
CA LEU A 399 7.63 -5.20 3.65
C LEU A 399 6.14 -5.45 3.37
N GLY A 400 5.40 -5.79 4.42
CA GLY A 400 3.94 -5.91 4.37
C GLY A 400 3.39 -7.28 3.96
N ASP A 401 2.12 -7.48 4.33
CA ASP A 401 1.30 -8.66 3.99
C ASP A 401 0.85 -8.63 2.52
N VAL A 402 0.30 -9.73 2.00
CA VAL A 402 -0.15 -9.87 0.62
C VAL A 402 -1.16 -8.78 0.24
N ASP A 403 -2.13 -8.49 1.12
CA ASP A 403 -3.14 -7.44 0.87
C ASP A 403 -2.50 -6.06 0.77
N GLU A 404 -1.54 -5.76 1.64
CA GLU A 404 -0.80 -4.49 1.62
C GLU A 404 -0.02 -4.36 0.32
N ARG A 405 0.63 -5.43 -0.15
CA ARG A 405 1.37 -5.43 -1.42
C ARG A 405 0.45 -5.24 -2.62
N ILE A 406 -0.74 -5.83 -2.60
CA ILE A 406 -1.77 -5.63 -3.64
C ILE A 406 -2.18 -4.16 -3.70
N GLU A 407 -2.48 -3.54 -2.55
CA GLU A 407 -2.87 -2.12 -2.49
C GLU A 407 -1.72 -1.19 -2.87
N ARG A 408 -0.51 -1.43 -2.38
CA ARG A 408 0.70 -0.69 -2.80
C ARG A 408 0.87 -0.73 -4.32
N THR A 409 0.69 -1.91 -4.92
CA THR A 409 0.79 -2.09 -6.38
C THR A 409 -0.31 -1.31 -7.11
N ARG A 410 -1.56 -1.37 -6.63
CA ARG A 410 -2.68 -0.60 -7.21
C ARG A 410 -2.42 0.89 -7.16
N GLN A 411 -2.01 1.41 -6.02
CA GLN A 411 -1.71 2.83 -5.84
C GLN A 411 -0.52 3.27 -6.69
N ALA A 412 0.55 2.47 -6.76
CA ALA A 412 1.70 2.76 -7.62
C ALA A 412 1.33 2.80 -9.10
N LEU A 413 0.51 1.85 -9.57
CA LEU A 413 0.02 1.83 -10.95
C LEU A 413 -0.89 3.02 -11.26
N ALA A 414 -1.77 3.39 -10.33
CA ALA A 414 -2.63 4.56 -10.46
C ALA A 414 -1.83 5.87 -10.49
N SER A 415 -0.88 6.03 -9.57
CA SER A 415 0.06 7.16 -9.52
C SER A 415 0.85 7.27 -10.82
N ARG A 416 1.40 6.15 -11.32
CA ARG A 416 2.10 6.11 -12.61
C ARG A 416 1.21 6.57 -13.75
N HIS A 417 -0.04 6.10 -13.81
CA HIS A 417 -0.98 6.51 -14.85
C HIS A 417 -1.25 8.02 -14.79
N GLN A 418 -1.50 8.57 -13.60
CA GLN A 418 -1.69 10.01 -13.40
C GLN A 418 -0.45 10.81 -13.81
N GLN A 419 0.75 10.38 -13.42
CA GLN A 419 2.01 11.03 -13.78
C GLN A 419 2.27 10.99 -15.29
N LEU A 420 1.94 9.88 -15.96
CA LEU A 420 2.05 9.78 -17.42
C LEU A 420 1.08 10.71 -18.13
N GLU A 421 -0.15 10.84 -17.66
CA GLU A 421 -1.12 11.79 -18.21
C GLU A 421 -0.69 13.24 -17.99
N GLN A 422 -0.12 13.54 -16.81
CA GLN A 422 0.47 14.85 -16.55
C GLN A 422 1.64 15.14 -17.48
N LEU A 423 2.53 14.17 -17.70
CA LEU A 423 3.66 14.30 -18.63
C LEU A 423 3.16 14.50 -20.06
N ARG A 424 2.16 13.73 -20.50
CA ARG A 424 1.54 13.85 -21.83
C ARG A 424 0.98 15.27 -22.03
N ARG A 425 0.21 15.79 -21.07
CA ARG A 425 -0.32 17.16 -21.12
C ARG A 425 0.81 18.19 -21.18
N GLY A 426 1.84 18.04 -20.35
CA GLY A 426 3.01 18.94 -20.36
C GLY A 426 3.74 18.94 -21.70
N CYS A 427 3.92 17.77 -22.33
CA CYS A 427 4.53 17.70 -23.67
C CYS A 427 3.65 18.39 -24.72
N LEU A 428 2.33 18.21 -24.68
CA LEU A 428 1.40 18.89 -25.59
C LEU A 428 1.42 20.41 -25.40
N ASP A 429 1.50 20.88 -24.15
CA ASP A 429 1.57 22.30 -23.84
C ASP A 429 2.86 22.92 -24.38
N VAL A 430 4.01 22.26 -24.19
CA VAL A 430 5.30 22.70 -24.74
C VAL A 430 5.29 22.67 -26.26
N GLU A 431 4.76 21.61 -26.87
CA GLU A 431 4.61 21.50 -28.33
C GLU A 431 3.73 22.61 -28.88
N SER A 432 2.60 22.90 -28.23
CA SER A 432 1.71 24.00 -28.61
C SER A 432 2.42 25.36 -28.53
N GLN A 433 3.23 25.59 -27.49
CA GLN A 433 4.02 26.82 -27.36
C GLN A 433 5.12 26.92 -28.40
N LEU A 434 5.77 25.81 -28.75
CA LEU A 434 6.81 25.77 -29.78
C LEU A 434 6.27 26.04 -31.18
N ILE A 435 5.05 25.58 -31.48
CA ILE A 435 4.41 25.79 -32.78
C ILE A 435 3.77 27.19 -32.86
N LYS A 436 3.40 27.79 -31.73
CA LYS A 436 2.81 29.12 -31.68
C LYS A 436 3.80 30.14 -32.26
N ASP A 437 3.40 30.77 -33.36
CA ASP A 437 4.20 31.74 -34.13
C ASP A 437 5.46 31.16 -34.80
N ALA A 438 5.59 29.83 -34.90
CA ALA A 438 6.68 29.19 -35.61
C ALA A 438 6.57 29.31 -37.14
N SER A 439 7.70 29.23 -37.82
CA SER A 439 7.72 29.09 -39.28
C SER A 439 7.13 27.74 -39.71
N SER A 440 6.50 27.69 -40.88
CA SER A 440 5.93 26.44 -41.41
C SER A 440 6.97 25.33 -41.52
N GLY A 441 8.20 25.67 -41.91
CA GLY A 441 9.31 24.71 -42.00
C GLY A 441 9.76 24.13 -40.66
N PHE A 442 9.64 24.89 -39.56
CA PHE A 442 9.95 24.37 -38.22
C PHE A 442 8.85 23.41 -37.73
N ALA A 443 7.58 23.78 -37.93
CA ALA A 443 6.45 22.91 -37.60
C ALA A 443 6.49 21.60 -38.38
N ASP A 444 6.83 21.65 -39.68
CA ASP A 444 6.99 20.46 -40.53
C ASP A 444 8.16 19.58 -40.08
N ALA A 445 9.28 20.18 -39.65
CA ALA A 445 10.44 19.45 -39.13
C ALA A 445 10.13 18.75 -37.80
N LEU A 446 9.42 19.43 -36.89
CA LEU A 446 8.94 18.86 -35.62
C LEU A 446 8.01 17.67 -35.88
N GLN A 447 7.05 17.82 -36.78
CA GLN A 447 6.15 16.73 -37.16
C GLN A 447 6.91 15.57 -37.81
N SER A 448 7.89 15.84 -38.67
CA SER A 448 8.71 14.81 -39.30
C SER A 448 9.55 14.02 -38.30
N GLU A 449 10.15 14.68 -37.30
CA GLU A 449 10.87 13.99 -36.23
C GLU A 449 9.91 13.19 -35.33
N ARG A 450 8.69 13.67 -35.12
CA ARG A 450 7.65 12.95 -34.37
C ARG A 450 7.23 11.67 -35.07
N ASP A 451 7.03 11.72 -36.39
CA ASP A 451 6.64 10.57 -37.20
C ASP A 451 7.72 9.47 -37.24
N LYS A 452 8.98 9.82 -36.95
CA LYS A 452 10.09 8.86 -36.83
C LYS A 452 10.10 8.12 -35.48
N LEU A 453 9.32 8.56 -34.49
CA LEU A 453 9.28 7.90 -33.18
C LEU A 453 8.54 6.55 -33.28
N PRO A 454 9.06 5.49 -32.65
CA PRO A 454 8.45 4.16 -32.70
C PRO A 454 7.10 4.07 -31.95
N SER A 455 6.83 5.01 -31.05
CA SER A 455 5.55 5.13 -30.34
C SER A 455 5.31 6.57 -29.90
N ASP A 456 4.03 6.95 -29.74
CA ASP A 456 3.60 8.24 -29.19
C ASP A 456 3.72 8.28 -27.65
N SER A 457 4.81 7.70 -27.13
CA SER A 457 5.12 7.70 -25.71
C SER A 457 5.64 9.08 -25.30
N PRO A 458 5.05 9.74 -24.29
CA PRO A 458 5.48 11.07 -23.87
C PRO A 458 6.94 11.10 -23.37
N ARG A 459 7.49 9.95 -22.96
CA ARG A 459 8.92 9.82 -22.59
C ARG A 459 9.86 9.92 -23.79
N LEU A 460 9.45 9.44 -24.96
CA LEU A 460 10.24 9.54 -26.19
C LEU A 460 10.12 10.93 -26.81
N LEU A 461 9.00 11.60 -26.57
CA LEU A 461 8.77 12.98 -27.01
C LEU A 461 9.66 14.00 -26.27
N LEU A 462 10.02 13.74 -25.00
CA LEU A 462 10.88 14.63 -24.20
C LEU A 462 12.26 14.92 -24.84
N PRO A 463 13.09 13.92 -25.20
CA PRO A 463 14.35 14.16 -25.89
C PRO A 463 14.19 14.92 -27.21
N LEU A 464 13.12 14.63 -27.96
CA LEU A 464 12.80 15.31 -29.21
C LEU A 464 12.52 16.79 -28.96
N LEU A 465 11.59 17.12 -28.06
CA LEU A 465 11.25 18.50 -27.71
C LEU A 465 12.47 19.26 -27.18
N ARG A 466 13.32 18.60 -26.39
CA ARG A 466 14.61 19.16 -25.95
C ARG A 466 15.54 19.46 -27.12
N GLY A 467 15.64 18.55 -28.09
CA GLY A 467 16.43 18.74 -29.30
C GLY A 467 15.94 19.93 -30.14
N MET A 468 14.62 20.11 -30.25
CA MET A 468 14.00 21.23 -30.96
C MET A 468 14.21 22.57 -30.24
N LEU A 469 14.10 22.59 -28.91
CA LEU A 469 14.45 23.78 -28.12
C LEU A 469 15.91 24.18 -28.31
N LYS A 470 16.82 23.19 -28.32
CA LYS A 470 18.24 23.45 -28.57
C LYS A 470 18.48 23.96 -29.99
N LEU A 471 17.78 23.44 -30.99
CA LEU A 471 17.86 23.94 -32.37
C LEU A 471 17.44 25.42 -32.45
N LEU A 472 16.36 25.80 -31.76
CA LEU A 472 15.92 27.19 -31.69
C LEU A 472 16.95 28.07 -30.97
N GLU A 473 17.55 27.58 -29.88
CA GLU A 473 18.62 28.28 -29.16
C GLU A 473 19.86 28.49 -30.06
N ASP A 474 20.29 27.46 -30.78
CA ASP A 474 21.42 27.52 -31.70
C ASP A 474 21.13 28.48 -32.87
N GLN A 475 19.92 28.46 -33.44
CA GLN A 475 19.48 29.41 -34.46
C GLN A 475 19.46 30.86 -33.95
N GLN A 476 18.98 31.08 -32.73
CA GLN A 476 19.00 32.40 -32.10
C GLN A 476 20.43 32.91 -31.93
N GLN A 477 21.34 32.07 -31.46
CA GLN A 477 22.76 32.42 -31.31
C GLN A 477 23.41 32.71 -32.68
N GLN A 478 23.09 31.91 -33.70
CA GLN A 478 23.57 32.13 -35.05
C GLN A 478 23.08 33.47 -35.62
N LEU A 479 21.78 33.79 -35.49
CA LEU A 479 21.22 35.07 -35.93
C LEU A 479 21.88 36.26 -35.23
N ILE A 480 22.14 36.14 -33.92
CA ILE A 480 22.85 37.18 -33.17
C ILE A 480 24.29 37.34 -33.71
N GLN A 481 24.97 36.23 -34.01
CA GLN A 481 26.34 36.28 -34.54
C GLN A 481 26.38 36.79 -35.99
N GLU A 482 25.43 36.41 -36.83
CA GLU A 482 25.28 36.94 -38.20
C GLU A 482 24.98 38.43 -38.17
N GLY A 483 24.10 38.89 -37.28
CA GLY A 483 23.85 40.32 -37.07
C GLY A 483 25.11 41.09 -36.65
N ARG A 484 25.96 40.49 -35.80
CA ARG A 484 27.28 41.04 -35.45
C ARG A 484 28.22 41.07 -36.66
N ASN A 485 28.35 39.97 -37.37
CA ASN A 485 29.23 39.87 -38.54
C ASN A 485 28.80 40.84 -39.65
N LEU A 486 27.50 40.96 -39.93
CA LEU A 486 26.97 41.92 -40.89
C LEU A 486 27.27 43.35 -40.46
N SER A 487 27.15 43.66 -39.16
CA SER A 487 27.50 44.98 -38.63
C SER A 487 29.00 45.26 -38.80
N ASP A 488 29.86 44.28 -38.46
CA ASP A 488 31.32 44.38 -38.66
C ASP A 488 31.70 44.55 -40.14
N ASP A 489 31.00 43.86 -41.04
CA ASP A 489 31.23 43.96 -42.48
C ASP A 489 30.68 45.26 -43.07
N LEU A 490 29.57 45.78 -42.53
CA LEU A 490 29.08 47.12 -42.83
C LEU A 490 30.11 48.17 -42.44
N ASP A 491 30.68 48.06 -41.23
CA ASP A 491 31.73 48.95 -40.75
C ASP A 491 32.96 48.88 -41.66
N LYS A 492 33.43 47.68 -42.05
CA LYS A 492 34.53 47.51 -43.01
C LYS A 492 34.19 48.08 -44.39
N PHE A 493 32.98 47.87 -44.89
CA PHE A 493 32.55 48.42 -46.17
C PHE A 493 32.58 49.94 -46.14
N PHE A 494 32.07 50.57 -45.08
CA PHE A 494 32.15 52.03 -44.91
C PHE A 494 33.59 52.52 -44.80
N ILE A 495 34.49 51.77 -44.15
CA ILE A 495 35.93 52.08 -44.12
C ILE A 495 36.55 52.03 -45.53
N VAL A 496 36.32 50.96 -46.29
CA VAL A 496 36.86 50.79 -47.65
C VAL A 496 36.25 51.79 -48.62
N PHE A 497 34.95 52.04 -48.54
CA PHE A 497 34.25 53.03 -49.35
C PHE A 497 34.80 54.43 -49.08
N ARG A 498 35.10 54.76 -47.82
CA ARG A 498 35.75 56.02 -47.43
C ARG A 498 37.17 56.13 -47.98
N ASP A 499 37.93 55.02 -48.03
CA ASP A 499 39.27 55.00 -48.60
C ASP A 499 39.26 55.07 -50.15
N LEU A 500 38.26 54.46 -50.80
CA LEU A 500 38.04 54.59 -52.24
C LEU A 500 37.66 56.03 -52.61
N ASN A 501 36.75 56.66 -51.85
CA ASN A 501 36.44 58.08 -52.01
C ASN A 501 37.69 58.95 -51.84
N ARG A 502 38.65 58.53 -50.98
CA ARG A 502 39.98 59.17 -50.83
C ARG A 502 40.76 59.16 -52.11
N ARG A 503 40.86 57.99 -52.71
CA ARG A 503 41.64 57.78 -53.92
C ARG A 503 40.99 58.46 -55.12
N ILE A 504 39.66 58.43 -55.24
CA ILE A 504 38.93 59.14 -56.29
C ILE A 504 39.08 60.65 -56.13
N SER A 505 38.93 61.18 -54.92
CA SER A 505 39.15 62.62 -54.66
C SER A 505 40.60 63.04 -54.95
N ALA A 506 41.58 62.18 -54.61
CA ALA A 506 42.99 62.41 -54.92
C ALA A 506 43.30 62.32 -56.42
N GLN A 507 42.68 61.39 -57.16
CA GLN A 507 42.80 61.30 -58.61
C GLN A 507 42.08 62.43 -59.34
N SER A 508 40.89 62.83 -58.87
CA SER A 508 40.16 63.99 -59.39
C SER A 508 40.97 65.28 -59.18
N ARG A 509 41.67 65.42 -58.04
CA ARG A 509 42.64 66.50 -57.82
C ARG A 509 43.80 66.43 -58.80
N ARG A 510 44.43 65.26 -58.99
CA ARG A 510 45.51 65.09 -59.98
C ARG A 510 45.07 65.40 -61.42
N LEU A 511 43.89 64.94 -61.83
CA LEU A 511 43.30 65.27 -63.13
C LEU A 511 42.96 66.76 -63.25
N SER A 512 42.50 67.39 -62.18
CA SER A 512 42.25 68.84 -62.16
C SER A 512 43.55 69.64 -62.19
N GLU A 513 44.63 69.14 -61.58
CA GLU A 513 45.98 69.70 -61.67
C GLU A 513 46.57 69.52 -63.08
N GLU A 514 46.47 68.35 -63.69
CA GLU A 514 46.90 68.11 -65.08
C GLU A 514 46.10 68.94 -66.09
N VAL A 515 44.78 69.05 -65.95
CA VAL A 515 43.94 69.90 -66.81
C VAL A 515 44.19 71.39 -66.57
N ALA A 516 44.52 71.79 -65.34
CA ALA A 516 44.93 73.16 -65.04
C ALA A 516 46.34 73.49 -65.57
N ASP A 517 47.23 72.50 -65.67
CA ASP A 517 48.53 72.64 -66.31
C ASP A 517 48.42 72.63 -67.85
N ASP A 518 47.50 71.87 -68.45
CA ASP A 518 47.22 71.90 -69.90
C ASP A 518 46.51 73.19 -70.35
N LEU A 519 45.77 73.86 -69.47
CA LEU A 519 45.18 75.20 -69.72
C LEU A 519 46.18 76.35 -69.53
N ARG A 520 47.46 76.06 -69.24
CA ARG A 520 48.55 77.04 -69.08
C ARG A 520 49.54 77.07 -70.26
N LEU A 521 49.18 76.48 -71.39
CA LEU A 521 49.82 76.68 -72.71
C LEU A 521 48.85 77.44 -73.63
#